data_AF-H8G5K6-F1
#
_entry.id   AF-H8G5K6-F1
#
_cell.length_a   1.000
_cell.length_b   1.000
_cell.length_c   1.000
_cell.angle_alpha   90.00
_cell.angle_beta   90.00
_cell.angle_gamma   90.00
#
_symmetry.space_group_name_H-M   'P 1'
#
loop_
_entity.id
_entity.type
_entity.pdbx_description
1 polymer ?
#
loop_
_entity_poly.entity_id
_entity_poly.type
_entity_poly.pdbx_seq_one_letter_code
_entity_poly.pdbx_strand_id
1 'polypeptide(L)' 'MIGQDRELLARLSRVNAGIGEITLALLHAQDGGELPADGLREIGQALRALGCDMIARADEIEWTPVIEGAAR' A
#
# COMPACT_ATOMS: atom_id res chain seq x y z
N MET A 1 3.39 -9.80 -16.43
CA MET A 1 2.86 -8.79 -15.48
C MET A 1 1.53 -8.31 -15.97
N ILE A 2 0.49 -8.84 -15.36
CA ILE A 2 -0.91 -8.57 -15.66
C ILE A 2 -1.21 -7.16 -15.14
N GLY A 3 -2.10 -6.39 -15.79
CA GLY A 3 -2.31 -4.96 -15.48
C GLY A 3 -2.51 -4.61 -14.00
N GLN A 4 -2.99 -5.56 -13.20
CA GLN A 4 -3.09 -5.48 -11.74
C GLN A 4 -1.75 -5.22 -11.03
N ASP A 5 -0.67 -5.90 -11.43
CA ASP A 5 0.66 -5.72 -10.82
C ASP A 5 1.17 -4.29 -11.06
N ARG A 6 0.93 -3.76 -12.27
CA ARG A 6 1.34 -2.41 -12.65
C ARG A 6 0.57 -1.35 -11.88
N GLU A 7 -0.74 -1.53 -11.71
CA GLU A 7 -1.56 -0.60 -10.94
C GLU A 7 -1.17 -0.60 -9.46
N LEU A 8 -0.91 -1.79 -8.89
CA LEU A 8 -0.47 -1.92 -7.50
C LEU A 8 0.87 -1.19 -7.28
N LEU A 9 1.83 -1.37 -8.18
CA LEU A 9 3.11 -0.67 -8.13
C LEU A 9 2.97 0.84 -8.38
N ALA A 10 2.06 1.27 -9.26
CA ALA A 10 1.78 2.69 -9.47
C ALA A 10 1.19 3.35 -8.20
N ARG A 11 0.25 2.66 -7.53
CA ARG A 11 -0.30 3.10 -6.24
C ARG A 11 0.78 3.20 -5.16
N LEU A 12 1.63 2.17 -5.05
CA LEU A 12 2.77 2.18 -4.13
C LEU A 12 3.72 3.34 -4.41
N SER A 13 4.06 3.57 -5.68
CA SER A 13 4.93 4.67 -6.09
C SER A 13 4.35 6.04 -5.72
N ARG A 14 3.04 6.26 -5.93
CA ARG A 14 2.34 7.49 -5.53
C ARG A 14 2.40 7.72 -4.01
N VAL A 15 2.11 6.68 -3.22
CA VAL A 15 2.19 6.77 -1.74
C VAL A 15 3.63 7.07 -1.30
N ASN A 16 4.61 6.35 -1.86
CA ASN A 16 6.02 6.55 -1.53
C ASN A 16 6.52 7.96 -1.87
N ALA A 17 6.07 8.53 -3.00
CA ALA A 17 6.43 9.90 -3.38
C ALA A 17 5.83 10.95 -2.42
N GLY A 18 4.62 10.73 -1.90
CA GLY A 18 3.92 11.68 -1.02
C GLY A 18 4.20 11.52 0.47
N ILE A 19 4.76 10.40 0.92
CA ILE A 19 4.83 10.09 2.36
C ILE A 19 5.68 11.09 3.17
N GLY A 20 6.74 11.62 2.55
CA GLY A 20 7.58 12.65 3.17
C GLY A 20 6.81 13.94 3.43
N GLU A 21 6.04 14.40 2.44
CA GLU A 21 5.20 15.61 2.57
C GLU A 21 4.12 15.43 3.64
N ILE A 22 3.46 14.27 3.69
CA ILE A 22 2.44 13.98 4.71
C ILE A 22 3.08 13.95 6.11
N THR A 23 4.27 13.36 6.23
CA THR A 23 5.01 13.32 7.51
C THR A 23 5.34 14.74 8.00
N LEU A 24 5.80 15.61 7.10
CA LEU A 24 6.05 17.01 7.43
C LEU A 24 4.77 17.76 7.79
N ALA A 25 3.67 17.53 7.08
CA ALA A 25 2.38 18.15 7.38
C ALA A 25 1.87 17.75 8.78
N LEU A 26 1.96 16.47 9.14
CA LEU A 26 1.61 15.98 10.48
C LEU A 26 2.49 16.60 11.58
N LEU A 27 3.79 16.77 11.30
CA LEU A 27 4.72 17.42 12.22
C LEU A 27 4.38 18.90 12.42
N HIS A 28 4.00 19.61 11.36
CA HIS A 28 3.62 21.03 11.45
C HIS A 28 2.24 21.24 12.09
N ALA A 29 1.35 20.25 12.00
CA ALA A 29 0.01 20.28 12.57
C ALA A 29 -0.03 19.80 14.04
N GLN A 30 1.12 19.64 14.70
CA GLN A 30 1.17 19.28 16.10
C GLN A 30 0.54 20.38 16.98
N ASP A 31 -0.17 19.95 18.02
CA ASP A 31 -0.68 20.81 19.08
C ASP A 31 -0.15 20.32 20.43
N GLY A 32 0.53 21.20 21.18
CA GLY A 32 1.17 20.82 22.44
C GLY A 32 2.27 19.74 22.32
N GLY A 33 2.79 19.48 21.11
CA GLY A 33 3.74 18.38 20.84
C GLY A 33 3.08 17.03 20.55
N GLU A 34 1.74 16.98 20.52
CA GLU A 34 0.98 15.80 20.13
C GLU A 34 0.66 15.82 18.63
N LEU A 35 0.72 14.66 17.98
CA LEU A 35 0.35 14.52 16.57
C LEU A 35 -1.17 14.52 16.40
N PRO A 36 -1.70 15.09 15.30
CA PRO A 36 -3.14 15.12 15.07
C PRO A 36 -3.67 13.70 14.84
N ALA A 37 -4.54 13.23 15.74
CA ALA A 37 -5.06 11.87 15.73
C ALA A 37 -5.80 11.51 14.43
N ASP A 38 -6.54 12.47 13.86
CA ASP A 38 -7.28 12.25 12.62
C ASP A 38 -6.35 12.09 11.41
N GLY A 39 -5.31 12.93 11.32
CA GLY A 39 -4.30 12.80 10.27
C GLY A 39 -3.54 11.46 10.36
N LEU A 40 -3.21 11.02 11.58
CA LEU A 40 -2.61 9.70 11.81
C LEU A 40 -3.55 8.55 11.40
N ARG A 41 -4.84 8.68 11.72
CA ARG A 41 -5.83 7.66 11.36
C ARG A 41 -5.99 7.56 9.84
N GLU A 42 -6.04 8.68 9.14
CA GLU A 42 -6.21 8.72 7.68
C GLU A 42 -5.02 8.09 6.96
N ILE A 43 -3.79 8.51 7.26
CA ILE A 43 -2.60 7.90 6.63
C ILE A 43 -2.46 6.42 7.01
N GLY A 44 -2.74 6.06 8.26
CA GLY A 44 -2.71 4.68 8.72
C GLY A 44 -3.69 3.78 7.96
N GLN A 45 -4.91 4.27 7.70
CA GLN A 45 -5.90 3.56 6.90
C GLN A 45 -5.47 3.40 5.45
N ALA A 46 -4.90 4.44 4.83
CA ALA A 46 -4.40 4.38 3.46
C ALA A 46 -3.25 3.36 3.30
N LEU A 47 -2.28 3.40 4.23
CA LEU A 47 -1.15 2.45 4.26
C LEU A 47 -1.62 1.02 4.50
N ARG A 48 -2.57 0.82 5.43
CA ARG A 48 -3.16 -0.48 5.69
C ARG A 48 -3.85 -1.04 4.46
N ALA A 49 -4.66 -0.24 3.77
CA ALA A 49 -5.36 -0.67 2.56
C ALA A 49 -4.38 -1.10 1.46
N LEU A 50 -3.35 -0.28 1.18
CA LEU A 50 -2.32 -0.63 0.21
C LEU A 50 -1.58 -1.93 0.61
N GLY A 51 -1.22 -2.08 1.88
CA GLY A 51 -0.58 -3.30 2.38
C GLY A 51 -1.46 -4.53 2.22
N CYS A 52 -2.75 -4.44 2.51
CA CYS A 52 -3.71 -5.53 2.29
C CYS A 52 -3.79 -5.92 0.82
N ASP A 53 -3.84 -4.94 -0.10
CA ASP A 53 -3.88 -5.22 -1.54
C ASP A 53 -2.61 -5.92 -2.03
N MET A 54 -1.44 -5.56 -1.48
CA MET A 54 -0.17 -6.21 -1.79
C MET A 54 -0.11 -7.66 -1.31
N ILE A 55 -0.59 -7.92 -0.08
CA ILE A 55 -0.65 -9.27 0.49
C ILE A 55 -1.63 -10.12 -0.31
N ALA A 56 -2.84 -9.63 -0.58
CA ALA A 56 -3.83 -10.35 -1.36
C ALA A 56 -3.28 -10.72 -2.75
N ARG A 57 -2.53 -9.81 -3.38
CA ARG A 57 -1.90 -10.10 -4.67
C ARG A 57 -0.81 -11.17 -4.56
N ALA A 58 -0.02 -11.16 -3.49
CA ALA A 58 0.98 -12.21 -3.25
C ALA A 58 0.30 -13.57 -3.05
N ASP A 59 -0.77 -13.62 -2.25
CA ASP A 59 -1.56 -14.82 -2.02
C ASP A 59 -2.11 -15.36 -3.35
N GLU A 60 -2.65 -14.52 -4.24
CA GLU A 60 -3.10 -14.94 -5.57
C GLU A 60 -1.99 -15.57 -6.42
N ILE A 61 -0.77 -15.03 -6.35
CA ILE A 61 0.39 -15.55 -7.08
C ILE A 61 0.80 -16.91 -6.53
N GLU A 62 0.87 -17.04 -5.20
CA GLU A 62 1.22 -18.31 -4.52
C GLU A 62 0.13 -19.37 -4.69
N TRP A 63 -1.13 -18.97 -4.76
CA TRP A 63 -2.28 -19.87 -4.90
C TRP A 63 -2.63 -20.21 -6.34
N THR A 64 -1.90 -19.68 -7.34
CA THR A 64 -2.06 -20.09 -8.73
C THR A 64 -1.50 -21.51 -8.86
N PRO A 65 -2.34 -22.56 -9.04
CA PRO A 65 -1.84 -23.91 -9.16
C PRO A 65 -0.93 -23.95 -10.38
N VAL A 66 0.32 -24.37 -10.18
CA VAL A 66 1.19 -24.74 -11.28
C VAL A 66 0.49 -25.90 -11.97
N ILE A 67 -0.22 -25.62 -13.07
CA ILE A 67 -0.69 -26.67 -13.97
C ILE A 67 0.58 -27.15 -14.69
N GLU A 68 1.35 -27.98 -14.01
CA GLU A 68 2.45 -28.73 -14.59
C GLU A 68 1.86 -29.67 -15.64
N GLY A 69 2.05 -29.32 -16.91
CA GLY A 69 2.01 -30.19 -18.08
C GLY A 69 1.14 -31.45 -17.99
N ALA A 70 -0.19 -31.29 -18.02
CA ALA A 70 -1.05 -32.36 -18.51
C ALA A 70 -1.09 -32.29 -20.05
N ALA A 71 -0.47 -33.30 -20.70
CA ALA A 71 -0.47 -33.61 -22.14
C ALA A 71 0.36 -32.66 -23.03
N ARG A 72 1.34 -33.10 -23.83
CA ARG A 72 1.64 -34.41 -24.44
C ARG A 72 3.13 -34.47 -24.78
#